data_AF-A0ABD2EIK4-F1
#
_entry.id   AF-A0ABD2EIK4-F1
#
_cell.length_a   1.000
_cell.length_b   1.000
_cell.length_c   1.000
_cell.angle_alpha   90.00
_cell.angle_beta   90.00
_cell.angle_gamma   90.00
#
_symmetry.space_group_name_H-M   'P 1'
#
loop_
_entity.id
_entity.type
_entity.pdbx_description
1 polymer ?
#
loop_
_entity_poly.entity_id
_entity_poly.type
_entity_poly.pdbx_seq_one_letter_code
_entity_poly.pdbx_strand_id
1 'polypeptide(L)'
;MRQKHYLEAAARRLHDSCPGQARYLLWAYGSSHDDNSTFEETCPYCFQLLVLDNSRVRLKPKAKLTPRIQKLLNREARNYTLSFKEAKIVKKYKDSRSVL
;
A
#
# COMPACT_ATOMS: atom_id res chain seq x y z
N MET A 1 -0.43 -13.26 -15.81
CA MET A 1 -1.64 -12.54 -15.31
C MET A 1 -2.78 -13.46 -14.87
N ARG A 2 -3.35 -14.34 -15.72
CA ARG A 2 -4.54 -15.16 -15.38
C ARG A 2 -4.38 -16.05 -14.14
N GLN A 3 -3.19 -16.65 -13.97
CA GLN A 3 -2.87 -17.52 -12.83
C GLN A 3 -2.79 -16.75 -11.50
N LYS A 4 -2.20 -15.54 -11.51
CA LYS A 4 -2.11 -14.67 -10.32
C LYS A 4 -3.49 -14.28 -9.80
N HIS A 5 -4.39 -13.85 -10.69
CA HIS A 5 -5.78 -13.54 -10.32
C HIS A 5 -6.54 -14.77 -9.79
N TYR A 6 -6.28 -15.96 -10.33
CA TYR A 6 -6.89 -17.19 -9.82
C TYR A 6 -6.41 -17.51 -8.39
N LEU A 7 -5.11 -17.43 -8.13
CA LEU A 7 -4.54 -17.67 -6.80
C LEU A 7 -5.08 -16.67 -5.77
N GLU A 8 -5.19 -15.40 -6.14
CA GLU A 8 -5.77 -14.35 -5.28
C GLU A 8 -7.24 -14.65 -4.96
N ALA A 9 -8.06 -14.93 -5.97
CA ALA A 9 -9.48 -15.21 -5.78
C ALA A 9 -9.70 -16.47 -4.93
N ALA A 10 -8.88 -17.51 -5.13
CA ALA A 10 -8.92 -18.73 -4.32
C ALA A 10 -8.53 -18.45 -2.87
N ALA A 11 -7.48 -17.67 -2.62
CA ALA A 11 -7.06 -17.30 -1.28
C ALA A 11 -8.15 -16.49 -0.53
N ARG A 12 -8.81 -15.52 -1.20
CA ARG A 12 -9.93 -14.77 -0.61
C ARG A 12 -11.10 -15.68 -0.23
N ARG A 13 -11.43 -16.70 -1.04
CA ARG A 13 -12.52 -17.65 -0.72
C ARG A 13 -12.18 -18.61 0.42
N LEU A 14 -10.91 -18.97 0.56
CA LEU A 14 -10.45 -19.93 1.56
C LEU A 14 -10.05 -19.28 2.88
N HIS A 15 -10.01 -17.95 2.98
CA HIS A 15 -9.46 -17.26 4.15
C HIS A 15 -10.19 -17.62 5.47
N ASP A 16 -11.52 -17.74 5.43
CA ASP A 16 -12.34 -18.08 6.60
C ASP A 16 -12.39 -19.58 6.87
N SER A 17 -12.41 -20.41 5.82
CA SER A 17 -12.61 -21.86 5.95
C SER A 17 -11.30 -22.64 6.15
N CYS A 18 -10.23 -22.23 5.47
CA CYS A 18 -8.92 -22.86 5.55
C CYS A 18 -7.79 -21.81 5.45
N PRO A 19 -7.47 -21.12 6.56
CA PRO A 19 -6.47 -20.04 6.56
C PRO A 19 -5.07 -20.55 6.18
N GLY A 20 -4.75 -21.82 6.45
CA GLY A 20 -3.49 -22.44 6.05
C GLY A 20 -3.32 -22.52 4.54
N GLN A 21 -4.36 -22.98 3.82
CA GLN A 21 -4.35 -23.03 2.36
C GLN A 21 -4.34 -21.63 1.75
N ALA A 22 -5.10 -20.70 2.31
CA ALA A 22 -5.09 -19.30 1.86
C ALA A 22 -3.69 -18.67 1.94
N ARG A 23 -2.97 -18.88 3.07
CA ARG A 23 -1.58 -18.42 3.24
C ARG A 23 -0.63 -19.04 2.21
N TYR A 24 -0.75 -20.34 1.96
CA TYR A 24 0.09 -21.03 0.97
C TYR A 24 -0.12 -20.48 -0.45
N LEU A 25 -1.38 -20.23 -0.84
CA LEU A 25 -1.71 -19.64 -2.14
C LEU A 25 -1.16 -18.21 -2.28
N LEU A 26 -1.21 -17.41 -1.21
CA LEU A 26 -0.63 -16.06 -1.19
C LEU A 26 0.90 -16.07 -1.23
N TRP A 27 1.55 -17.04 -0.58
CA TRP A 27 2.99 -17.26 -0.70
C TRP A 27 3.39 -17.63 -2.14
N ALA A 28 2.64 -18.54 -2.77
CA ALA A 28 2.86 -18.94 -4.15
C ALA A 28 2.65 -17.77 -5.12
N TYR A 29 1.66 -16.92 -4.86
CA TYR A 29 1.43 -15.68 -5.61
C TYR A 29 2.68 -14.77 -5.56
N GLY A 30 3.22 -14.51 -4.36
CA GLY A 30 4.36 -13.60 -4.15
C GLY A 30 5.71 -14.13 -4.65
N SER A 31 5.86 -15.46 -4.75
CA SER A 31 7.10 -16.10 -5.22
C SER A 31 7.23 -16.13 -6.75
N SER A 32 6.13 -15.90 -7.47
CA SER A 32 6.13 -15.80 -8.93
C SER A 32 6.67 -14.43 -9.38
N HIS A 33 7.92 -14.44 -9.87
CA HIS A 33 8.80 -13.32 -10.18
C HIS A 33 8.15 -12.20 -11.02
N ASP A 34 7.42 -11.28 -10.38
CA ASP A 34 7.23 -9.92 -10.90
C ASP A 34 7.36 -8.94 -9.73
N ASP A 35 8.37 -8.07 -9.81
CA ASP A 35 8.90 -7.24 -8.72
C ASP A 35 7.97 -6.14 -8.19
N ASN A 36 6.69 -6.07 -8.60
CA ASN A 36 5.81 -4.96 -8.27
C ASN A 36 4.39 -5.34 -7.80
N SER A 37 4.08 -6.62 -7.60
CA SER A 37 2.78 -7.00 -7.04
C SER A 37 2.82 -7.05 -5.52
N THR A 38 3.11 -5.92 -4.86
CA THR A 38 2.79 -5.75 -3.44
C THR A 38 1.28 -5.79 -3.30
N PHE A 39 0.77 -6.97 -3.00
CA PHE A 39 -0.60 -7.13 -2.57
C PHE A 39 -0.73 -6.46 -1.20
N GLU A 40 -1.22 -5.22 -1.18
CA GLU A 40 -1.26 -4.36 0.02
C GLU A 40 -2.10 -4.98 1.15
N GLU A 41 -2.99 -5.91 0.81
CA GLU A 41 -3.88 -6.63 1.73
C GLU A 41 -3.26 -7.93 2.27
N THR A 42 -1.95 -8.19 2.17
CA THR A 42 -1.32 -9.40 2.75
C THR A 42 -0.09 -9.09 3.58
N CYS A 43 0.04 -9.79 4.72
CA CYS A 43 1.22 -9.68 5.57
C CYS A 43 2.46 -10.25 4.86
N PRO A 44 3.56 -9.49 4.73
CA PRO A 44 4.76 -9.95 4.03
C PRO A 44 5.50 -11.08 4.75
N TYR A 45 5.21 -11.33 6.03
CA TYR A 45 5.90 -12.34 6.83
C TYR A 45 5.15 -13.66 6.90
N CYS A 46 3.84 -13.61 7.19
CA CYS A 46 3.02 -14.81 7.40
C CYS A 46 2.02 -15.08 6.27
N PHE A 47 2.00 -14.24 5.22
CA PHE A 47 1.10 -14.35 4.08
C PHE A 47 -0.39 -14.38 4.45
N GLN A 48 -0.74 -13.85 5.63
CA GLN A 48 -2.12 -13.73 6.05
C GLN A 48 -2.80 -12.55 5.38
N LEU A 49 -4.03 -12.75 4.91
CA LEU A 49 -4.88 -11.70 4.39
C LEU A 49 -5.22 -10.69 5.51
N LEU A 50 -4.87 -9.43 5.29
CA LEU A 50 -5.13 -8.30 6.18
C LEU A 50 -6.49 -7.71 5.83
N VAL A 51 -7.55 -8.34 6.32
CA VAL A 51 -8.92 -7.81 6.23
C VAL A 51 -9.11 -6.76 7.34
N LEU A 52 -9.88 -5.71 7.06
CA LEU A 52 -10.15 -4.59 7.99
C LEU A 52 -10.62 -5.06 9.37
N ASP A 53 -11.39 -6.15 9.45
CA ASP A 53 -11.94 -6.65 10.73
C ASP A 53 -10.93 -7.44 11.56
N ASN A 54 -9.97 -8.10 10.90
CA ASN A 54 -8.98 -8.98 11.53
C ASN A 54 -7.63 -8.29 11.78
N SER A 55 -7.44 -7.08 11.26
CA SER A 55 -6.18 -6.36 11.32
C SER A 55 -6.35 -4.98 11.94
N ARG A 56 -5.47 -4.65 12.89
CA ARG A 56 -5.49 -3.34 13.52
C ARG A 56 -4.84 -2.31 12.61
N VAL A 57 -5.65 -1.55 11.88
CA VAL A 57 -5.14 -0.44 11.07
C VAL A 57 -4.98 0.82 11.94
N ARG A 58 -3.80 1.43 11.89
CA ARG A 58 -3.53 2.71 12.55
C ARG A 58 -3.16 3.74 11.51
N LEU A 59 -4.00 4.75 11.35
CA LEU A 59 -3.66 5.92 10.54
C LEU A 59 -2.59 6.75 11.23
N LYS A 60 -1.56 7.14 10.48
CA LYS A 60 -0.66 8.20 10.93
C LYS A 60 -1.36 9.55 10.69
N PRO A 61 -1.36 10.48 11.66
CA PRO A 61 -1.88 11.81 11.43
C PRO A 61 -1.21 12.44 10.22
N LYS A 62 -2.01 13.12 9.38
CA LYS A 62 -1.45 13.91 8.29
C LYS A 62 -0.52 14.96 8.87
N ALA A 63 0.66 15.11 8.29
CA ALA A 63 1.60 16.13 8.74
C ALA A 63 0.95 17.51 8.68
N LYS A 64 1.21 18.36 9.68
CA LYS A 64 0.68 19.73 9.67
C LYS A 64 1.21 20.49 8.45
N LEU A 65 0.38 21.35 7.87
CA LEU A 65 0.80 22.24 6.79
C LEU A 65 1.78 23.27 7.36
N THR A 66 3.06 23.11 7.07
CA THR A 66 4.10 24.08 7.45
C THR A 66 4.27 25.13 6.36
N PRO A 67 4.75 26.35 6.68
CA PRO A 67 5.00 27.39 5.67
C PRO A 67 5.91 26.93 4.53
N ARG A 68 6.90 26.07 4.84
CA ARG A 68 7.77 25.45 3.84
C ARG A 68 7.00 24.56 2.87
N ILE A 69 6.14 23.69 3.38
CA ILE A 69 5.32 22.80 2.55
C ILE A 69 4.34 23.62 1.71
N GLN A 70 3.68 24.63 2.30
CA GLN A 70 2.78 25.52 1.57
C GLN A 70 3.50 26.25 0.42
N LYS A 71 4.72 26.76 0.65
CA LYS A 71 5.53 27.39 -0.42
C LYS A 71 5.86 26.41 -1.55
N LEU A 72 6.20 25.16 -1.23
CA LEU A 72 6.50 24.15 -2.24
C LEU A 72 5.25 23.74 -3.02
N LEU A 73 4.10 23.58 -2.35
CA LEU A 73 2.81 23.30 -2.99
C LEU A 73 2.41 24.45 -3.93
N ASN A 74 2.61 25.71 -3.53
CA ASN A 74 2.32 26.86 -4.38
C ASN A 74 3.24 26.94 -5.61
N ARG A 75 4.51 26.54 -5.47
CA ARG A 75 5.45 26.46 -6.60
C ARG A 75 5.04 25.36 -7.57
N GLU A 76 4.67 24.19 -7.05
CA GLU A 76 4.18 23.08 -7.86
C GLU A 76 2.88 23.43 -8.59
N ALA A 77 1.94 24.12 -7.93
CA ALA A 77 0.68 24.58 -8.54
C ALA A 77 0.89 25.61 -9.67
N ARG A 78 2.02 26.33 -9.64
CA ARG A 78 2.44 27.25 -10.72
C ARG A 78 3.33 26.57 -11.76
N ASN A 79 3.46 25.23 -11.72
CA ASN A 79 4.28 24.41 -12.61
C ASN A 79 5.79 24.73 -12.59
N TYR A 80 6.32 25.24 -11.47
CA TYR A 80 7.78 25.39 -11.33
C TYR A 80 8.45 24.04 -11.08
N THR A 81 9.62 23.84 -11.69
CA THR A 81 10.47 22.67 -11.44
C THR A 81 10.95 22.66 -9.99
N LEU A 82 10.59 21.61 -9.25
CA LEU A 82 11.09 21.35 -7.90
C LEU A 82 12.37 20.51 -7.96
N SER A 83 13.30 20.76 -7.04
CA SER A 83 14.44 19.84 -6.86
C SER A 83 13.96 18.48 -6.37
N PHE A 84 14.76 17.43 -6.58
CA PHE A 84 14.45 16.08 -6.11
C PHE A 84 14.10 16.02 -4.62
N LYS A 85 14.82 16.78 -3.78
CA LYS A 85 14.57 16.85 -2.33
C LYS A 85 13.22 17.52 -2.02
N GLU A 86 12.89 18.61 -2.72
CA GLU A 86 11.61 19.31 -2.56
C GLU A 86 10.44 18.46 -3.05
N ALA A 87 10.57 17.83 -4.21
CA ALA A 87 9.57 16.92 -4.76
C ALA A 87 9.31 15.75 -3.81
N LYS A 88 10.36 15.18 -3.20
CA LYS A 88 10.21 14.12 -2.18
C LYS A 88 9.42 14.58 -0.95
N ILE A 89 9.61 15.83 -0.50
CA ILE A 89 8.84 16.40 0.61
C ILE A 89 7.37 16.57 0.24
N VAL A 90 7.10 17.13 -0.94
CA VAL A 90 5.73 17.36 -1.43
C VAL A 90 5.00 16.03 -1.63
N LYS A 91 5.65 15.04 -2.25
CA LYS A 91 5.12 13.69 -2.42
C LYS A 91 4.77 13.06 -1.07
N LYS A 92 5.70 13.06 -0.11
CA LYS A 92 5.45 12.55 1.25
C LYS A 92 4.26 13.23 1.94
N TYR A 93 4.07 14.53 1.72
CA TYR A 93 2.94 15.26 2.29
C TYR A 93 1.61 14.89 1.62
N LYS A 94 1.58 14.76 0.29
CA LYS A 94 0.38 14.36 -0.47
C LYS A 94 -0.02 12.91 -0.20
N ASP A 95 0.95 12.01 -0.11
CA ASP A 95 0.75 10.59 0.18
C ASP A 95 0.30 10.35 1.62
N SER A 96 0.57 11.30 2.54
CA SER A 96 0.03 11.22 3.90
C SER A 96 -1.47 11.51 3.93
N ARG A 97 -2.27 10.45 4.10
CA ARG A 97 -3.72 10.50 4.31
C ARG A 97 -4.06 10.21 5.77
N SER A 98 -5.02 10.96 6.30
CA SER A 98 -5.62 10.74 7.62
C SER A 98 -7.00 10.10 7.53
N VAL A 99 -7.31 9.49 6.38
CA VAL A 99 -8.56 8.79 6.09
C VAL A 99 -8.16 7.40 5.58
N LEU A 100 -8.88 6.37 6.03
CA LEU A 100 -8.72 4.99 5.57
C LEU A 100 -9.22 4.84 4.14
#